data_AF-A0A7R9QY65-F1
#
_entry.id   AF-A0A7R9QY65-F1
#
_cell.length_a   1.000
_cell.length_b   1.000
_cell.length_c   1.000
_cell.angle_alpha   90.00
_cell.angle_beta   90.00
_cell.angle_gamma   90.00
#
_symmetry.space_group_name_H-M   'P 1'
#
loop_
_entity.id
_entity.type
_entity.pdbx_description
1 polymer ?
#
loop_
_entity_poly.entity_id
_entity_poly.type
_entity_poly.pdbx_seq_one_letter_code
_entity_poly.pdbx_strand_id
1 'polypeptide(L)'
;NLFKGCFNLDPNRVLDILLECFEYRIDLHNCYIPLIKEFLPNSTTLTQILAFKFSFYQNESVTETPETLYEVVALALHHQLIELNQLYDFLSPIDSKILDNFKTELTEAKTYAKRINAIVTSDKQSEEHINLEEEKQKRFLSNQKLGLILALLRVGDWENAKLLIHKLPEYYAVSFDNIAKQLCDLIHFSIDKIYKQHSGLPTVIASKIKAYKCAKQPLLKQLENISDLKNIAFPMIVTIGPHLYKDTLLIAKIIRICRTLLSNPLNASNFKHEIATILDEAVLPAISLVESNCALSEELWLLLKSFPYQQRYKLYTNWKAEPSNTLMIKTRAGTLKRIKYIMKRLSKENVKLSGRQIGKLSHSNPSFLFQYILSQIQSYDNLIGPVVDSLKYLTTI
;
A
#
# COMPACT_ATOMS: atom_id res chain seq x y z
N ASN A 1 0.42 7.66 -45.66
CA ASN A 1 0.30 8.85 -46.53
C ASN A 1 -0.62 8.69 -47.74
N LEU A 2 -0.68 7.53 -48.43
CA LEU A 2 -1.58 7.34 -49.58
C LEU A 2 -3.08 7.55 -49.25
N PHE A 3 -3.61 6.94 -48.19
CA PHE A 3 -5.05 7.01 -47.86
C PHE A 3 -5.56 8.39 -47.43
N LYS A 4 -4.74 9.17 -46.69
CA LYS A 4 -5.09 10.55 -46.29
C LYS A 4 -5.26 11.46 -47.49
N GLY A 5 -4.40 11.31 -48.50
CA GLY A 5 -4.43 12.14 -49.72
C GLY A 5 -5.54 11.77 -50.70
N CYS A 6 -5.93 10.49 -50.79
CA CYS A 6 -6.96 10.05 -51.73
C CYS A 6 -8.40 10.32 -51.28
N PHE A 7 -8.68 10.33 -49.97
CA PHE A 7 -10.05 10.40 -49.44
C PHE A 7 -10.34 11.63 -48.56
N ASN A 8 -9.38 12.55 -48.42
CA ASN A 8 -9.53 13.77 -47.62
C ASN A 8 -10.04 13.50 -46.18
N LEU A 9 -9.50 12.45 -45.54
CA LEU A 9 -9.90 12.03 -44.20
C LEU A 9 -9.36 12.99 -43.12
N ASP A 10 -10.21 13.34 -42.15
CA ASP A 10 -9.80 14.13 -40.99
C ASP A 10 -8.71 13.39 -40.18
N PRO A 11 -7.48 13.96 -40.05
CA PRO A 11 -6.40 13.36 -39.29
C PRO A 11 -6.76 13.02 -37.84
N ASN A 12 -7.60 13.82 -37.18
CA ASN A 12 -7.98 13.61 -35.78
C ASN A 12 -8.91 12.39 -35.67
N ARG A 13 -9.84 12.22 -36.60
CA ARG A 13 -10.72 11.05 -36.63
C ARG A 13 -9.97 9.76 -36.98
N VAL A 14 -8.97 9.83 -37.84
CA VAL A 14 -8.10 8.68 -38.13
C VAL A 14 -7.31 8.27 -36.89
N LEU A 15 -6.78 9.23 -36.13
CA LEU A 15 -6.09 8.96 -34.86
C LEU A 15 -7.03 8.33 -33.83
N ASP A 16 -8.24 8.83 -33.73
CA ASP A 16 -9.27 8.29 -32.82
C ASP A 16 -9.61 6.82 -33.15
N ILE A 17 -9.83 6.50 -34.42
CA ILE A 17 -10.06 5.12 -34.89
C ILE A 17 -8.83 4.24 -34.60
N LEU A 18 -7.62 4.78 -34.78
CA LEU A 18 -6.39 4.05 -34.48
C LEU A 18 -6.28 3.73 -32.99
N LEU A 19 -6.66 4.66 -32.11
CA LEU A 19 -6.71 4.44 -30.67
C LEU A 19 -7.77 3.40 -30.29
N GLU A 20 -8.95 3.41 -30.91
CA GLU A 20 -9.96 2.36 -30.72
C GLU A 20 -9.41 1.00 -31.15
N CYS A 21 -8.74 0.90 -32.30
CA CYS A 21 -8.10 -0.34 -32.74
C CYS A 21 -7.02 -0.81 -31.75
N PHE A 22 -6.26 0.13 -31.18
CA PHE A 22 -5.26 -0.18 -30.17
C PHE A 22 -5.89 -0.66 -28.86
N GLU A 23 -7.01 -0.07 -28.46
CA GLU A 23 -7.80 -0.48 -27.28
C GLU A 23 -8.30 -1.93 -27.40
N TYR A 24 -8.74 -2.35 -28.58
CA TYR A 24 -9.13 -3.75 -28.82
C TYR A 24 -7.95 -4.72 -28.86
N ARG A 25 -6.72 -4.26 -29.17
CA ARG A 25 -5.55 -5.10 -29.42
C ARG A 25 -4.30 -4.63 -28.68
N ILE A 26 -4.42 -4.55 -27.35
CA ILE A 26 -3.36 -4.06 -26.44
C ILE A 26 -2.09 -4.92 -26.52
N ASP A 27 -2.21 -6.22 -26.81
CA ASP A 27 -1.06 -7.14 -26.95
C ASP A 27 -0.05 -6.68 -28.01
N LEU A 28 -0.51 -5.96 -29.02
CA LEU A 28 0.33 -5.44 -30.12
C LEU A 28 0.88 -4.03 -29.85
N HIS A 29 0.99 -3.61 -28.58
CA HIS A 29 1.56 -2.32 -28.19
C HIS A 29 2.91 -2.03 -28.86
N ASN A 30 3.77 -3.04 -29.04
CA ASN A 30 5.06 -2.92 -29.74
C ASN A 30 4.94 -2.42 -31.19
N CYS A 31 3.81 -2.67 -31.85
CA CYS A 31 3.55 -2.22 -33.22
C CYS A 31 2.80 -0.88 -33.26
N TYR A 32 1.79 -0.71 -32.39
CA TYR A 32 0.96 0.50 -32.37
C TYR A 32 1.72 1.72 -31.88
N ILE A 33 2.64 1.57 -30.92
CA ILE A 33 3.35 2.72 -30.34
C ILE A 33 4.28 3.41 -31.35
N PRO A 34 5.14 2.70 -32.11
CA PRO A 34 5.91 3.31 -33.19
C PRO A 34 5.02 3.96 -34.26
N LEU A 35 3.93 3.29 -34.63
CA LEU A 35 2.97 3.82 -35.62
C LEU A 35 2.35 5.14 -35.15
N ILE A 36 1.96 5.23 -33.88
CA ILE A 36 1.42 6.45 -33.27
C ILE A 36 2.50 7.54 -33.24
N LYS A 37 3.76 7.20 -32.90
CA LYS A 37 4.88 8.15 -32.94
C LYS A 37 5.12 8.74 -34.33
N GLU A 38 5.05 7.92 -35.38
CA GLU A 38 5.23 8.40 -36.76
C GLU A 38 4.02 9.19 -37.27
N PHE A 39 2.82 8.88 -36.78
CA PHE A 39 1.59 9.56 -37.21
C PHE A 39 1.40 10.93 -36.54
N LEU A 40 1.97 11.14 -35.35
CA LEU A 40 1.76 12.33 -34.52
C LEU A 40 2.79 13.44 -34.79
N PRO A 41 2.34 14.63 -35.22
CA PRO A 41 3.18 15.83 -35.18
C PRO A 41 3.21 16.52 -33.80
N ASN A 42 2.15 16.42 -32.98
CA ASN A 42 2.02 17.12 -31.69
C ASN A 42 1.42 16.21 -30.58
N SER A 43 1.98 16.25 -29.38
CA SER A 43 1.48 15.49 -28.20
C SER A 43 0.11 15.98 -27.70
N THR A 44 -0.16 17.28 -27.85
CA THR A 44 -1.38 17.92 -27.32
C THR A 44 -2.67 17.43 -27.97
N THR A 45 -2.67 17.12 -29.27
CA THR A 45 -3.86 16.62 -29.98
C THR A 45 -4.24 15.23 -29.49
N LEU A 46 -3.25 14.37 -29.22
CA LEU A 46 -3.47 13.06 -28.62
C LEU A 46 -4.10 13.19 -27.22
N THR A 47 -3.55 14.08 -26.39
CA THR A 47 -4.10 14.35 -25.06
C THR A 47 -5.55 14.82 -25.13
N GLN A 48 -5.90 15.72 -26.05
CA GLN A 48 -7.26 16.24 -26.21
C GLN A 48 -8.25 15.14 -26.63
N ILE A 49 -7.87 14.25 -27.54
CA ILE A 49 -8.73 13.12 -27.95
C ILE A 49 -8.98 12.18 -26.78
N LEU A 50 -7.93 11.84 -26.01
CA LEU A 50 -8.08 10.98 -24.84
C LEU A 50 -8.87 11.65 -23.71
N ALA A 51 -8.66 12.95 -23.49
CA ALA A 51 -9.47 13.75 -22.57
C ALA A 51 -10.94 13.75 -22.98
N PHE A 52 -11.24 13.90 -24.27
CA PHE A 52 -12.60 13.79 -24.78
C PHE A 52 -13.20 12.41 -24.50
N LYS A 53 -12.45 11.32 -24.72
CA LYS A 53 -12.90 9.97 -24.35
C LYS A 53 -13.18 9.83 -22.86
N PHE A 54 -12.30 10.35 -21.99
CA PHE A 54 -12.56 10.33 -20.55
C PHE A 54 -13.80 11.14 -20.17
N SER A 55 -14.00 12.31 -20.79
CA SER A 55 -15.18 13.16 -20.56
C SER A 55 -16.50 12.48 -20.94
N PHE A 56 -16.49 11.63 -21.98
CA PHE A 56 -17.65 10.84 -22.36
C PHE A 56 -18.13 9.93 -21.22
N TYR A 57 -17.19 9.32 -20.50
CA TYR A 57 -17.46 8.45 -19.35
C TYR A 57 -17.63 9.19 -18.02
N GLN A 58 -17.69 10.53 -18.02
CA GLN A 58 -18.00 11.31 -16.81
C GLN A 58 -19.50 11.50 -16.60
N ASN A 59 -20.31 11.31 -17.64
CA ASN A 59 -21.75 11.45 -17.58
C ASN A 59 -22.36 10.24 -16.84
N GLU A 60 -23.21 10.50 -15.84
CA GLU A 60 -23.84 9.46 -14.99
C GLU A 60 -24.69 8.43 -15.76
N SER A 61 -25.02 8.71 -17.02
CA SER A 61 -25.79 7.82 -17.91
C SER A 61 -24.96 6.77 -18.64
N VAL A 62 -23.63 6.92 -18.70
CA VAL A 62 -22.72 6.04 -19.44
C VAL A 62 -22.09 5.02 -18.50
N THR A 63 -21.92 3.80 -19.00
CA THR A 63 -21.18 2.71 -18.37
C THR A 63 -19.81 3.16 -17.85
N GLU A 64 -19.34 2.49 -16.80
CA GLU A 64 -18.01 2.67 -16.20
C GLU A 64 -16.91 2.79 -17.25
N THR A 65 -15.92 3.63 -16.98
CA THR A 65 -14.70 3.76 -17.80
C THR A 65 -14.03 2.40 -18.00
N PRO A 66 -13.85 1.95 -19.25
CA PRO A 66 -13.24 0.66 -19.53
C PRO A 66 -11.80 0.55 -19.01
N GLU A 67 -11.43 -0.62 -18.48
CA GLU A 67 -10.04 -0.90 -18.05
C GLU A 67 -9.04 -0.75 -19.21
N THR A 68 -9.46 -1.09 -20.42
CA THR A 68 -8.67 -1.02 -21.65
C THR A 68 -8.23 0.41 -21.98
N LEU A 69 -9.10 1.40 -21.78
CA LEU A 69 -8.78 2.80 -21.98
C LEU A 69 -7.66 3.26 -21.03
N TYR A 70 -7.71 2.84 -19.75
CA TYR A 70 -6.66 3.15 -18.79
C TYR A 70 -5.31 2.52 -19.18
N GLU A 71 -5.32 1.29 -19.69
CA GLU A 71 -4.10 0.61 -20.13
C GLU A 71 -3.46 1.29 -21.35
N VAL A 72 -4.26 1.70 -22.34
CA VAL A 72 -3.78 2.47 -23.50
C VAL A 72 -3.12 3.77 -23.07
N VAL A 73 -3.75 4.50 -22.14
CA VAL A 73 -3.21 5.76 -21.61
C VAL A 73 -1.94 5.52 -20.80
N ALA A 74 -1.90 4.47 -19.98
CA ALA A 74 -0.72 4.10 -19.22
C ALA A 74 0.47 3.76 -20.14
N LEU A 75 0.23 3.04 -21.24
CA LEU A 75 1.25 2.77 -22.26
C LEU A 75 1.70 4.04 -23.00
N ALA A 76 0.77 4.95 -23.30
CA ALA A 76 1.09 6.21 -23.94
C ALA A 76 1.94 7.13 -23.04
N LEU A 77 1.65 7.17 -21.73
CA LEU A 77 2.46 7.86 -20.72
C LEU A 77 3.85 7.24 -20.59
N HIS A 78 3.94 5.91 -20.51
CA HIS A 78 5.22 5.20 -20.39
C HIS A 78 6.17 5.49 -21.55
N HIS A 79 5.65 5.54 -22.78
CA HIS A 79 6.45 5.82 -23.98
C HIS A 79 6.62 7.31 -24.30
N GLN A 80 6.22 8.19 -23.38
CA GLN A 80 6.32 9.66 -23.47
C GLN A 80 5.56 10.25 -24.66
N LEU A 81 4.43 9.63 -25.05
CA LEU A 81 3.54 10.19 -26.08
C LEU A 81 2.70 11.36 -25.54
N ILE A 82 2.45 11.35 -24.23
CA ILE A 82 1.58 12.27 -23.51
C ILE A 82 2.29 12.68 -22.22
N GLU A 83 2.06 13.91 -21.80
CA GLU A 83 2.45 14.39 -20.48
C GLU A 83 1.30 14.26 -19.48
N LEU A 84 1.59 13.69 -18.31
CA LEU A 84 0.60 13.48 -17.26
C LEU A 84 -0.10 14.77 -16.82
N ASN A 85 0.64 15.89 -16.77
CA ASN A 85 0.09 17.17 -16.34
C ASN A 85 -1.01 17.68 -17.27
N GLN A 86 -0.89 17.43 -18.58
CA GLN A 86 -1.88 17.85 -19.55
C GLN A 86 -3.16 17.01 -19.47
N LEU A 87 -3.04 15.73 -19.10
CA LEU A 87 -4.21 14.85 -18.95
C LEU A 87 -4.92 15.02 -17.61
N TYR A 88 -4.17 15.32 -16.54
CA TYR A 88 -4.66 15.32 -15.16
C TYR A 88 -5.87 16.23 -14.94
N ASP A 89 -5.87 17.41 -15.56
CA ASP A 89 -6.92 18.42 -15.41
C ASP A 89 -8.27 17.98 -16.01
N PHE A 90 -8.25 17.01 -16.93
CA PHE A 90 -9.44 16.47 -17.57
C PHE A 90 -10.01 15.24 -16.86
N LEU A 91 -9.31 14.68 -15.86
CA LEU A 91 -9.74 13.48 -15.14
C LEU A 91 -10.72 13.83 -14.02
N SER A 92 -11.80 13.04 -13.91
CA SER A 92 -12.74 13.14 -12.80
C SER A 92 -12.38 12.18 -11.65
N PRO A 93 -12.76 12.50 -10.40
CA PRO A 93 -13.35 13.76 -9.92
C PRO A 93 -12.30 14.85 -9.64
N ILE A 94 -12.78 16.07 -9.44
CA ILE A 94 -11.98 17.24 -9.05
C ILE A 94 -11.35 17.02 -7.67
N ASP A 95 -10.12 17.51 -7.48
CA ASP A 95 -9.33 17.31 -6.24
C ASP A 95 -10.04 17.81 -4.98
N SER A 96 -10.84 18.88 -5.09
CA SER A 96 -11.66 19.39 -3.98
C SER A 96 -12.64 18.34 -3.45
N LYS A 97 -13.34 17.63 -4.35
CA LYS A 97 -14.29 16.58 -3.98
C LYS A 97 -13.59 15.39 -3.32
N ILE A 98 -12.38 15.05 -3.78
CA ILE A 98 -11.56 13.99 -3.16
C ILE A 98 -11.15 14.40 -1.75
N LEU A 99 -10.69 15.64 -1.58
CA LEU A 99 -10.26 16.18 -0.29
C LEU A 99 -11.41 16.24 0.72
N ASP A 100 -12.60 16.65 0.29
CA ASP A 100 -13.77 16.73 1.16
C ASP A 100 -14.21 15.34 1.61
N ASN A 101 -14.27 14.37 0.69
CA ASN A 101 -14.54 12.97 1.01
C ASN A 101 -13.50 12.35 1.95
N PHE A 102 -12.22 12.72 1.79
CA PHE A 102 -11.15 12.25 2.66
C PHE A 102 -11.30 12.83 4.08
N LYS A 103 -11.64 14.12 4.19
CA LYS A 103 -11.88 14.77 5.49
C LYS A 103 -13.09 14.16 6.21
N THR A 104 -14.19 13.91 5.50
CA THR A 104 -15.37 13.27 6.10
C THR A 104 -15.01 11.89 6.64
N GLU A 105 -14.30 11.06 5.88
CA GLU A 105 -13.87 9.72 6.32
C GLU A 105 -12.97 9.77 7.56
N LEU A 106 -12.03 10.75 7.61
CA LEU A 106 -11.19 10.96 8.80
C LEU A 106 -12.02 11.35 10.03
N THR A 107 -13.00 12.24 9.88
CA THR A 107 -13.88 12.64 11.01
C THR A 107 -14.77 11.48 11.47
N GLU A 108 -15.27 10.67 10.56
CA GLU A 108 -16.02 9.45 10.85
C GLU A 108 -15.15 8.43 11.62
N ALA A 109 -13.90 8.23 11.21
CA ALA A 109 -12.97 7.36 11.93
C ALA A 109 -12.70 7.85 13.36
N LYS A 110 -12.50 9.16 13.54
CA LYS A 110 -12.29 9.76 14.87
C LYS A 110 -13.53 9.63 15.75
N THR A 111 -14.73 9.86 15.20
CA THR A 111 -15.99 9.71 15.95
C THR A 111 -16.26 8.24 16.29
N TYR A 112 -16.01 7.31 15.36
CA TYR A 112 -16.07 5.87 15.62
C TYR A 112 -15.13 5.46 16.76
N ALA A 113 -13.87 5.92 16.74
CA ALA A 113 -12.91 5.64 17.79
C ALA A 113 -13.38 6.14 19.17
N LYS A 114 -14.03 7.30 19.24
CA LYS A 114 -14.64 7.82 20.47
C LYS A 114 -15.82 6.94 20.93
N ARG A 115 -16.73 6.57 20.02
CA ARG A 115 -17.92 5.74 20.32
C ARG A 115 -17.55 4.35 20.82
N ILE A 116 -16.66 3.65 20.12
CA ILE A 116 -16.18 2.31 20.50
C ILE A 116 -15.52 2.29 21.88
N ASN A 117 -14.83 3.38 22.23
CA ASN A 117 -14.21 3.52 23.55
C ASN A 117 -15.22 3.79 24.67
N ALA A 118 -16.38 4.38 24.35
CA ALA A 118 -17.43 4.71 25.31
C ALA A 118 -18.46 3.57 25.52
N ILE A 119 -18.78 2.79 24.47
CA ILE A 119 -19.89 1.83 24.48
C ILE A 119 -19.39 0.37 24.34
N VAL A 120 -19.71 -0.47 25.35
CA VAL A 120 -19.29 -1.89 25.44
C VAL A 120 -20.39 -2.86 24.95
N THR A 121 -21.40 -2.40 24.21
CA THR A 121 -22.42 -3.31 23.65
C THR A 121 -21.97 -3.93 22.32
N SER A 122 -22.43 -5.15 22.06
CA SER A 122 -22.04 -6.05 20.96
C SER A 122 -23.13 -6.16 19.88
N ASP A 123 -22.72 -6.68 18.71
CA ASP A 123 -23.54 -7.41 17.71
C ASP A 123 -24.14 -6.70 16.49
N LYS A 124 -23.63 -5.53 16.05
CA LYS A 124 -23.97 -4.95 14.72
C LYS A 124 -22.85 -4.90 13.67
N GLN A 125 -21.69 -5.51 13.96
CA GLN A 125 -20.48 -5.27 13.18
C GLN A 125 -20.49 -5.92 11.77
N SER A 126 -21.11 -7.09 11.60
CA SER A 126 -21.04 -7.84 10.33
C SER A 126 -21.79 -7.19 9.17
N GLU A 127 -22.95 -6.58 9.42
CA GLU A 127 -23.74 -5.91 8.37
C GLU A 127 -23.13 -4.57 7.95
N GLU A 128 -22.53 -3.82 8.89
CA GLU A 128 -21.82 -2.57 8.58
C GLU A 128 -20.60 -2.80 7.69
N HIS A 129 -19.88 -3.93 7.85
CA HIS A 129 -18.68 -4.22 7.07
C HIS A 129 -18.96 -4.47 5.58
N ILE A 130 -20.03 -5.19 5.24
CA ILE A 130 -20.37 -5.51 3.84
C ILE A 130 -20.77 -4.24 3.08
N ASN A 131 -21.60 -3.38 3.69
CA ASN A 131 -22.06 -2.14 3.07
C ASN A 131 -20.90 -1.14 2.81
N LEU A 132 -19.92 -1.11 3.71
CA LEU A 132 -18.71 -0.27 3.55
C LEU A 132 -17.81 -0.73 2.38
N GLU A 133 -17.74 -2.02 2.09
CA GLU A 133 -16.95 -2.54 0.96
C GLU A 133 -17.61 -2.23 -0.38
N GLU A 134 -18.94 -2.35 -0.47
CA GLU A 134 -19.70 -1.99 -1.67
C GLU A 134 -19.61 -0.48 -1.98
N GLU A 135 -19.70 0.39 -0.95
CA GLU A 135 -19.49 1.82 -1.14
C GLU A 135 -18.07 2.15 -1.63
N LYS A 136 -17.04 1.46 -1.11
CA LYS A 136 -15.66 1.64 -1.55
C LYS A 136 -15.47 1.23 -3.00
N GLN A 137 -16.10 0.13 -3.43
CA GLN A 137 -16.05 -0.31 -4.82
C GLN A 137 -16.72 0.70 -5.75
N LYS A 138 -17.90 1.22 -5.39
CA LYS A 138 -18.56 2.29 -6.16
C LYS A 138 -17.69 3.53 -6.29
N ARG A 139 -17.05 3.96 -5.18
CA ARG A 139 -16.12 5.09 -5.17
C ARG A 139 -14.91 4.85 -6.08
N PHE A 140 -14.36 3.64 -6.07
CA PHE A 140 -13.25 3.27 -6.95
C PHE A 140 -13.66 3.39 -8.43
N LEU A 141 -14.79 2.80 -8.79
CA LEU A 141 -15.31 2.80 -10.16
C LEU A 141 -15.68 4.22 -10.66
N SER A 142 -16.14 5.09 -9.76
CA SER A 142 -16.41 6.50 -10.10
C SER A 142 -15.15 7.36 -10.30
N ASN A 143 -13.98 6.90 -9.83
CA ASN A 143 -12.77 7.71 -9.76
C ASN A 143 -11.78 7.36 -10.87
N GLN A 144 -11.76 8.18 -11.92
CA GLN A 144 -10.90 7.90 -13.08
C GLN A 144 -9.40 7.98 -12.75
N LYS A 145 -9.03 8.84 -11.80
CA LYS A 145 -7.65 8.96 -11.30
C LYS A 145 -7.15 7.65 -10.67
N LEU A 146 -8.01 6.94 -9.94
CA LEU A 146 -7.66 5.67 -9.30
C LEU A 146 -7.52 4.54 -10.32
N GLY A 147 -8.43 4.51 -11.32
CA GLY A 147 -8.33 3.59 -12.45
C GLY A 147 -7.03 3.76 -13.24
N LEU A 148 -6.62 5.02 -13.48
CA LEU A 148 -5.36 5.32 -14.16
C LEU A 148 -4.13 4.88 -13.33
N ILE A 149 -4.12 5.11 -12.01
CA ILE A 149 -3.06 4.62 -11.13
C ILE A 149 -2.96 3.09 -11.20
N LEU A 150 -4.09 2.38 -11.16
CA LEU A 150 -4.10 0.92 -11.27
C LEU A 150 -3.49 0.45 -12.59
N ALA A 151 -3.85 1.08 -13.71
CA ALA A 151 -3.31 0.72 -15.02
C ALA A 151 -1.80 1.03 -15.13
N LEU A 152 -1.34 2.19 -14.64
CA LEU A 152 0.10 2.52 -14.60
C LEU A 152 0.90 1.49 -13.82
N LEU A 153 0.37 1.03 -12.67
CA LEU A 153 0.99 -0.03 -11.87
C LEU A 153 0.93 -1.41 -12.54
N ARG A 154 -0.08 -1.69 -13.39
CA ARG A 154 -0.12 -2.91 -14.20
C ARG A 154 0.91 -2.89 -15.33
N VAL A 155 1.07 -1.75 -15.99
CA VAL A 155 2.05 -1.51 -17.05
C VAL A 155 3.48 -1.51 -16.47
N GLY A 156 3.65 -1.08 -15.21
CA GLY A 156 4.93 -1.00 -14.51
C GLY A 156 5.59 0.38 -14.56
N ASP A 157 4.84 1.42 -14.93
CA ASP A 157 5.34 2.79 -14.95
C ASP A 157 5.22 3.44 -13.55
N TRP A 158 6.29 3.29 -12.77
CA TRP A 158 6.35 3.79 -11.41
C TRP A 158 6.45 5.32 -11.31
N GLU A 159 7.16 5.98 -12.23
CA GLU A 159 7.44 7.42 -12.11
C GLU A 159 6.15 8.23 -12.23
N ASN A 160 5.34 7.92 -13.26
CA ASN A 160 4.04 8.56 -13.46
C ASN A 160 3.03 8.17 -12.37
N ALA A 161 3.03 6.91 -11.93
CA ALA A 161 2.18 6.47 -10.82
C ALA A 161 2.52 7.20 -9.51
N LYS A 162 3.80 7.36 -9.19
CA LYS A 162 4.29 8.09 -8.02
C LYS A 162 3.83 9.55 -8.05
N LEU A 163 3.96 10.21 -9.20
CA LEU A 163 3.51 11.60 -9.37
C LEU A 163 1.99 11.75 -9.13
N LEU A 164 1.17 10.83 -9.65
CA LEU A 164 -0.28 10.82 -9.41
C LEU A 164 -0.61 10.58 -7.94
N ILE A 165 0.04 9.61 -7.30
CA ILE A 165 -0.23 9.29 -5.89
C ILE A 165 0.14 10.47 -4.99
N HIS A 166 1.24 11.18 -5.25
CA HIS A 166 1.63 12.36 -4.48
C HIS A 166 0.71 13.57 -4.64
N LYS A 167 -0.06 13.67 -5.74
CA LYS A 167 -1.08 14.72 -5.90
C LYS A 167 -2.33 14.44 -5.07
N LEU A 168 -2.57 13.19 -4.70
CA LEU A 168 -3.71 12.78 -3.89
C LEU A 168 -3.41 12.87 -2.38
N PRO A 169 -4.44 12.92 -1.52
CA PRO A 169 -4.24 12.89 -0.07
C PRO A 169 -3.46 11.65 0.38
N GLU A 170 -2.73 11.79 1.50
CA GLU A 170 -1.86 10.74 2.03
C GLU A 170 -2.59 9.41 2.20
N TYR A 171 -2.02 8.33 1.65
CA TYR A 171 -2.56 6.97 1.62
C TYR A 171 -3.96 6.78 0.98
N TYR A 172 -4.55 7.81 0.37
CA TYR A 172 -5.89 7.70 -0.24
C TYR A 172 -5.91 6.65 -1.36
N ALA A 173 -4.96 6.72 -2.30
CA ALA A 173 -4.89 5.78 -3.42
C ALA A 173 -4.66 4.33 -2.94
N VAL A 174 -3.84 4.14 -1.91
CA VAL A 174 -3.47 2.81 -1.39
C VAL A 174 -4.54 2.25 -0.44
N SER A 175 -5.50 3.06 0.00
CA SER A 175 -6.65 2.60 0.78
C SER A 175 -7.49 1.56 0.03
N PHE A 176 -7.47 1.61 -1.31
CA PHE A 176 -8.15 0.68 -2.20
C PHE A 176 -7.35 -0.60 -2.39
N ASP A 177 -8.01 -1.74 -2.17
CA ASP A 177 -7.40 -3.08 -2.19
C ASP A 177 -6.73 -3.42 -3.52
N ASN A 178 -7.33 -3.02 -4.64
CA ASN A 178 -6.82 -3.32 -5.97
C ASN A 178 -5.46 -2.65 -6.22
N ILE A 179 -5.34 -1.37 -5.84
CA ILE A 179 -4.10 -0.59 -5.98
C ILE A 179 -3.03 -1.13 -5.02
N ALA A 180 -3.39 -1.38 -3.76
CA ALA A 180 -2.46 -1.90 -2.77
C ALA A 180 -1.89 -3.27 -3.18
N LYS A 181 -2.74 -4.20 -3.66
CA LYS A 181 -2.32 -5.51 -4.15
C LYS A 181 -1.41 -5.39 -5.37
N GLN A 182 -1.81 -4.58 -6.36
CA GLN A 182 -1.00 -4.37 -7.57
C GLN A 182 0.37 -3.77 -7.25
N LEU A 183 0.45 -2.83 -6.29
CA LEU A 183 1.71 -2.26 -5.85
C LEU A 183 2.57 -3.30 -5.10
N CYS A 184 1.96 -4.15 -4.27
CA CYS A 184 2.67 -5.29 -3.64
C CYS A 184 3.22 -6.26 -4.69
N ASP A 185 2.44 -6.58 -5.71
CA ASP A 185 2.84 -7.47 -6.82
C ASP A 185 4.03 -6.91 -7.59
N LEU A 186 3.99 -5.61 -7.89
CA LEU A 186 5.08 -4.90 -8.55
C LEU A 186 6.34 -4.91 -7.69
N ILE A 187 6.23 -4.69 -6.38
CA ILE A 187 7.38 -4.77 -5.46
C ILE A 187 7.92 -6.21 -5.40
N HIS A 188 7.06 -7.23 -5.29
CA HIS A 188 7.51 -8.62 -5.30
C HIS A 188 8.31 -8.94 -6.56
N PHE A 189 7.84 -8.49 -7.72
CA PHE A 189 8.52 -8.67 -8.99
C PHE A 189 9.87 -7.94 -9.03
N SER A 190 9.91 -6.68 -8.56
CA SER A 190 11.13 -5.86 -8.61
C SER A 190 12.23 -6.40 -7.68
N ILE A 191 11.87 -6.88 -6.49
CA ILE A 191 12.83 -7.37 -5.49
C ILE A 191 13.20 -8.85 -5.64
N ASP A 192 12.55 -9.62 -6.53
CA ASP A 192 12.68 -11.09 -6.56
C ASP A 192 14.14 -11.57 -6.75
N LYS A 193 14.88 -10.95 -7.68
CA LYS A 193 16.30 -11.25 -7.93
C LYS A 193 17.16 -10.93 -6.71
N ILE A 194 16.99 -9.73 -6.16
CA ILE A 194 17.73 -9.26 -4.98
C ILE A 194 17.43 -10.13 -3.77
N TYR A 195 16.17 -10.52 -3.56
CA TYR A 195 15.78 -11.37 -2.44
C TYR A 195 16.45 -12.75 -2.53
N LYS A 196 16.56 -13.33 -3.73
CA LYS A 196 17.29 -14.60 -3.91
C LYS A 196 18.77 -14.49 -3.51
N GLN A 197 19.40 -13.34 -3.76
CA GLN A 197 20.80 -13.09 -3.43
C GLN A 197 21.02 -12.65 -1.97
N HIS A 198 20.11 -11.85 -1.42
CA HIS A 198 20.26 -11.13 -0.15
C HIS A 198 19.19 -11.47 0.91
N SER A 199 18.53 -12.63 0.83
CA SER A 199 17.55 -13.06 1.85
C SER A 199 18.18 -13.52 3.16
N GLY A 200 19.46 -13.87 3.17
CA GLY A 200 20.12 -14.52 4.32
C GLY A 200 19.63 -15.95 4.58
N LEU A 201 18.87 -16.54 3.64
CA LEU A 201 18.45 -17.92 3.69
C LEU A 201 19.56 -18.85 3.19
N PRO A 202 19.65 -20.10 3.70
CA PRO A 202 20.50 -21.12 3.11
C PRO A 202 20.22 -21.31 1.62
N THR A 203 21.25 -21.52 0.82
CA THR A 203 21.18 -21.66 -0.65
C THR A 203 20.19 -22.75 -1.11
N VAL A 204 20.04 -23.82 -0.33
CA VAL A 204 19.09 -24.92 -0.55
C VAL A 204 17.63 -24.45 -0.45
N ILE A 205 17.34 -23.47 0.41
CA ILE A 205 15.99 -22.91 0.56
C ILE A 205 15.78 -21.81 -0.48
N ALA A 206 16.78 -20.94 -0.68
CA ALA A 206 16.72 -19.85 -1.65
C ALA A 206 16.46 -20.34 -3.09
N SER A 207 17.08 -21.46 -3.49
CA SER A 207 16.89 -22.07 -4.82
C SER A 207 15.48 -22.61 -5.06
N LYS A 208 14.71 -22.91 -4.00
CA LYS A 208 13.32 -23.38 -4.10
C LYS A 208 12.30 -22.23 -4.21
N ILE A 209 12.74 -20.99 -4.08
CA ILE A 209 11.87 -19.81 -4.15
C ILE A 209 11.50 -19.59 -5.62
N LYS A 210 10.23 -19.86 -5.94
CA LYS A 210 9.66 -19.62 -7.26
C LYS A 210 9.69 -18.13 -7.56
N ALA A 211 10.02 -17.79 -8.81
CA ALA A 211 9.94 -16.42 -9.27
C ALA A 211 8.50 -15.91 -9.19
N TYR A 212 8.34 -14.63 -8.81
CA TYR A 212 7.04 -14.00 -8.78
C TYR A 212 6.46 -13.89 -10.19
N LYS A 213 5.22 -14.37 -10.38
CA LYS A 213 4.54 -14.30 -11.67
C LYS A 213 3.52 -13.17 -11.62
N CYS A 214 3.80 -12.07 -12.32
CA CYS A 214 2.80 -11.05 -12.59
C CYS A 214 1.83 -11.52 -13.68
N ALA A 215 0.57 -11.08 -13.62
CA ALA A 215 -0.45 -11.41 -14.62
C ALA A 215 -0.11 -10.87 -16.02
N LYS A 216 0.53 -9.70 -16.09
CA LYS A 216 1.16 -9.13 -17.28
C LYS A 216 2.63 -8.85 -16.95
N GLN A 217 3.54 -9.07 -17.90
CA GLN A 217 4.95 -8.72 -17.68
C GLN A 217 5.06 -7.20 -17.62
N PRO A 218 5.45 -6.61 -16.47
CA PRO A 218 5.61 -5.17 -16.38
C PRO A 218 6.81 -4.75 -17.24
N LEU A 219 6.74 -3.54 -17.80
CA LEU A 219 7.86 -2.94 -18.55
C LEU A 219 9.04 -2.59 -17.62
N LEU A 220 8.78 -2.50 -16.31
CA LEU A 220 9.81 -2.34 -15.30
C LEU A 220 10.76 -3.54 -15.29
N LYS A 221 12.06 -3.28 -15.45
CA LYS A 221 13.09 -4.31 -15.32
C LYS A 221 13.28 -4.71 -13.86
N GLN A 222 13.50 -6.00 -13.62
CA GLN A 222 13.86 -6.50 -12.28
C GLN A 222 15.18 -5.90 -11.81
N LEU A 223 15.27 -5.58 -10.52
CA LEU A 223 16.44 -4.94 -9.94
C LEU A 223 17.62 -5.91 -9.89
N GLU A 224 18.79 -5.45 -10.33
CA GLU A 224 20.03 -6.24 -10.32
C GLU A 224 21.01 -5.73 -9.28
N ASN A 225 21.06 -4.42 -9.04
CA ASN A 225 21.96 -3.81 -8.06
C ASN A 225 21.23 -3.42 -6.78
N ILE A 226 21.96 -3.49 -5.66
CA ILE A 226 21.48 -3.05 -4.35
C ILE A 226 21.17 -1.54 -4.35
N SER A 227 21.95 -0.74 -5.09
CA SER A 227 21.73 0.70 -5.22
C SER A 227 20.37 1.05 -5.81
N ASP A 228 19.84 0.21 -6.69
CA ASP A 228 18.55 0.44 -7.35
C ASP A 228 17.37 0.26 -6.37
N LEU A 229 17.57 -0.46 -5.25
CA LEU A 229 16.57 -0.54 -4.18
C LEU A 229 16.22 0.83 -3.62
N LYS A 230 17.22 1.70 -3.44
CA LYS A 230 17.04 3.03 -2.86
C LYS A 230 16.19 3.93 -3.74
N ASN A 231 16.33 3.80 -5.06
CA ASN A 231 15.67 4.68 -6.02
C ASN A 231 14.28 4.17 -6.41
N ILE A 232 14.09 2.85 -6.44
CA ILE A 232 12.88 2.23 -6.98
C ILE A 232 12.06 1.56 -5.87
N ALA A 233 12.60 0.52 -5.23
CA ALA A 233 11.84 -0.30 -4.29
C ALA A 233 11.47 0.42 -2.97
N PHE A 234 12.40 1.19 -2.40
CA PHE A 234 12.18 1.88 -1.12
C PHE A 234 11.07 2.94 -1.22
N PRO A 235 11.06 3.82 -2.24
CA PRO A 235 9.94 4.73 -2.46
C PRO A 235 8.59 4.03 -2.66
N MET A 236 8.57 2.87 -3.35
CA MET A 236 7.35 2.08 -3.51
C MET A 236 6.83 1.57 -2.15
N ILE A 237 7.71 1.04 -1.31
CA ILE A 237 7.36 0.53 0.02
C ILE A 237 6.83 1.66 0.91
N VAL A 238 7.50 2.81 0.91
CA VAL A 238 7.08 4.00 1.66
C VAL A 238 5.71 4.48 1.20
N THR A 239 5.46 4.48 -0.12
CA THR A 239 4.19 4.92 -0.69
C THR A 239 3.03 4.00 -0.29
N ILE A 240 3.27 2.68 -0.17
CA ILE A 240 2.26 1.76 0.39
C ILE A 240 1.96 2.11 1.86
N GLY A 241 3.02 2.36 2.62
CA GLY A 241 2.96 2.65 4.05
C GLY A 241 2.22 1.56 4.85
N PRO A 242 1.21 1.90 5.67
CA PRO A 242 0.54 0.96 6.56
C PRO A 242 -0.24 -0.14 5.83
N HIS A 243 -0.63 0.08 4.57
CA HIS A 243 -1.43 -0.89 3.80
C HIS A 243 -0.67 -2.17 3.42
N LEU A 244 0.63 -2.23 3.71
CA LEU A 244 1.47 -3.42 3.53
C LEU A 244 1.01 -4.62 4.37
N TYR A 245 0.19 -4.40 5.42
CA TYR A 245 -0.34 -5.46 6.30
C TYR A 245 -1.08 -6.57 5.56
N LYS A 246 -1.64 -6.27 4.37
CA LYS A 246 -2.37 -7.22 3.53
C LYS A 246 -1.47 -8.33 3.00
N ASP A 247 -0.18 -8.05 2.84
CA ASP A 247 0.80 -9.02 2.35
C ASP A 247 1.93 -9.22 3.38
N THR A 248 1.69 -10.16 4.29
CA THR A 248 2.66 -10.56 5.32
C THR A 248 3.93 -11.18 4.74
N LEU A 249 3.87 -11.78 3.54
CA LEU A 249 5.04 -12.36 2.89
C LEU A 249 5.98 -11.25 2.43
N LEU A 250 5.42 -10.17 1.86
CA LEU A 250 6.22 -9.02 1.43
C LEU A 250 6.93 -8.35 2.61
N ILE A 251 6.25 -8.18 3.75
CA ILE A 251 6.85 -7.70 5.00
C ILE A 251 8.07 -8.55 5.39
N ALA A 252 7.92 -9.88 5.39
CA ALA A 252 9.02 -10.78 5.72
C ALA A 252 10.20 -10.66 4.74
N LYS A 253 9.93 -10.54 3.43
CA LYS A 253 10.98 -10.33 2.42
C LYS A 253 11.74 -9.03 2.66
N ILE A 254 11.02 -7.93 2.92
CA ILE A 254 11.60 -6.61 3.18
C ILE A 254 12.46 -6.66 4.44
N ILE A 255 11.96 -7.20 5.55
CA ILE A 255 12.70 -7.30 6.81
C ILE A 255 14.01 -8.08 6.62
N ARG A 256 13.98 -9.20 5.87
CA ARG A 256 15.17 -10.02 5.59
C ARG A 256 16.20 -9.28 4.74
N ILE A 257 15.77 -8.60 3.68
CA ILE A 257 16.66 -7.77 2.84
C ILE A 257 17.29 -6.67 3.70
N CYS A 258 16.48 -5.91 4.46
CA CYS A 258 17.00 -4.86 5.33
C CYS A 258 18.03 -5.39 6.34
N ARG A 259 17.79 -6.58 6.90
CA ARG A 259 18.72 -7.21 7.86
C ARG A 259 20.06 -7.58 7.22
N THR A 260 20.06 -8.18 6.03
CA THR A 260 21.31 -8.52 5.35
C THR A 260 22.09 -7.29 4.90
N LEU A 261 21.39 -6.22 4.51
CA LEU A 261 22.00 -4.93 4.19
C LEU A 261 22.68 -4.30 5.42
N LEU A 262 22.05 -4.34 6.59
CA LEU A 262 22.64 -3.82 7.83
C LEU A 262 23.77 -4.70 8.40
N SER A 263 23.78 -5.99 8.06
CA SER A 263 24.83 -6.90 8.53
C SER A 263 26.18 -6.65 7.84
N ASN A 264 26.18 -6.06 6.64
CA ASN A 264 27.40 -5.69 5.93
C ASN A 264 27.79 -4.23 6.27
N PRO A 265 28.94 -3.96 6.89
CA PRO A 265 29.30 -2.63 7.38
C PRO A 265 29.37 -1.56 6.28
N LEU A 266 29.76 -1.92 5.05
CA LEU A 266 29.81 -0.98 3.91
C LEU A 266 28.42 -0.54 3.44
N ASN A 267 27.44 -1.45 3.53
CA ASN A 267 26.06 -1.15 3.17
C ASN A 267 25.33 -0.46 4.33
N ALA A 268 25.68 -0.81 5.57
CA ALA A 268 25.07 -0.23 6.76
C ALA A 268 25.19 1.29 6.80
N SER A 269 26.32 1.89 6.42
CA SER A 269 26.42 3.36 6.38
C SER A 269 25.48 4.00 5.35
N ASN A 270 25.26 3.32 4.23
CA ASN A 270 24.56 3.89 3.07
C ASN A 270 23.05 3.69 3.11
N PHE A 271 22.55 2.66 3.79
CA PHE A 271 21.13 2.28 3.79
C PHE A 271 20.45 2.44 5.15
N LYS A 272 21.18 2.74 6.22
CA LYS A 272 20.62 2.76 7.58
C LYS A 272 19.55 3.83 7.79
N HIS A 273 19.66 4.97 7.13
CA HIS A 273 18.64 6.03 7.21
C HIS A 273 17.37 5.62 6.46
N GLU A 274 17.52 5.06 5.26
CA GLU A 274 16.43 4.60 4.42
C GLU A 274 15.68 3.43 5.06
N ILE A 275 16.42 2.48 5.66
CA ILE A 275 15.80 1.36 6.39
C ILE A 275 15.06 1.87 7.62
N ALA A 276 15.58 2.88 8.33
CA ALA A 276 14.87 3.50 9.44
C ALA A 276 13.56 4.17 8.96
N THR A 277 13.58 4.87 7.83
CA THR A 277 12.37 5.44 7.21
C THR A 277 11.36 4.36 6.82
N ILE A 278 11.79 3.26 6.20
CA ILE A 278 10.91 2.12 5.85
C ILE A 278 10.29 1.49 7.09
N LEU A 279 11.06 1.36 8.17
CA LEU A 279 10.55 0.87 9.45
C LEU A 279 9.46 1.79 9.99
N ASP A 280 9.71 3.09 9.98
CA ASP A 280 8.84 4.10 10.58
C ASP A 280 7.54 4.32 9.78
N GLU A 281 7.64 4.43 8.45
CA GLU A 281 6.50 4.81 7.59
C GLU A 281 5.71 3.60 7.07
N ALA A 282 6.33 2.43 6.93
CA ALA A 282 5.68 1.26 6.33
C ALA A 282 5.59 0.06 7.28
N VAL A 283 6.72 -0.48 7.75
CA VAL A 283 6.74 -1.80 8.41
C VAL A 283 6.10 -1.78 9.80
N LEU A 284 6.44 -0.82 10.67
CA LEU A 284 5.86 -0.73 12.01
C LEU A 284 4.35 -0.39 11.96
N PRO A 285 3.90 0.58 11.14
CA PRO A 285 2.47 0.83 10.95
C PRO A 285 1.71 -0.39 10.39
N ALA A 286 2.31 -1.14 9.46
CA ALA A 286 1.70 -2.34 8.90
C ALA A 286 1.59 -3.47 9.91
N ILE A 287 2.62 -3.73 10.72
CA ILE A 287 2.59 -4.78 11.75
C ILE A 287 1.53 -4.49 12.82
N SER A 288 1.29 -3.21 13.14
CA SER A 288 0.17 -2.79 13.99
C SER A 288 -1.20 -3.20 13.47
N LEU A 289 -1.34 -3.40 12.16
CA LEU A 289 -2.58 -3.82 11.49
C LEU A 289 -2.65 -5.33 11.24
N VAL A 290 -1.51 -6.04 11.21
CA VAL A 290 -1.49 -7.50 11.04
C VAL A 290 -2.10 -8.18 12.26
N GLU A 291 -3.03 -9.09 12.01
CA GLU A 291 -3.55 -9.96 13.07
C GLU A 291 -2.45 -10.90 13.57
N SER A 292 -2.11 -10.75 14.86
CA SER A 292 -1.24 -11.60 15.67
C SER A 292 -0.36 -12.60 14.90
N ASN A 293 0.85 -12.17 14.51
CA ASN A 293 1.81 -13.01 13.82
C ASN A 293 3.16 -13.07 14.58
N CYS A 294 3.32 -14.14 15.37
CA CYS A 294 4.52 -14.36 16.19
C CYS A 294 5.81 -14.51 15.36
N ALA A 295 5.72 -15.10 14.16
CA ALA A 295 6.91 -15.30 13.32
C ALA A 295 7.41 -13.97 12.75
N LEU A 296 6.47 -13.10 12.31
CA LEU A 296 6.82 -11.76 11.85
C LEU A 296 7.38 -10.88 12.97
N SER A 297 6.84 -10.97 14.19
CA SER A 297 7.37 -10.19 15.31
C SER A 297 8.82 -10.57 15.66
N GLU A 298 9.16 -11.85 15.58
CA GLU A 298 10.54 -12.31 15.79
C GLU A 298 11.47 -11.83 14.67
N GLU A 299 11.06 -11.93 13.40
CA GLU A 299 11.84 -11.39 12.27
C GLU A 299 12.04 -9.87 12.40
N LEU A 300 11.01 -9.12 12.82
CA LEU A 300 11.11 -7.69 13.08
C LEU A 300 12.10 -7.40 14.22
N TRP A 301 12.06 -8.15 15.33
CA TRP A 301 13.01 -7.99 16.42
C TRP A 301 14.45 -8.24 15.97
N LEU A 302 14.68 -9.26 15.14
CA LEU A 302 16.01 -9.54 14.58
C LEU A 302 16.57 -8.39 13.75
N LEU A 303 15.70 -7.54 13.16
CA LEU A 303 16.09 -6.30 12.48
C LEU A 303 16.24 -5.13 13.46
N LEU A 304 15.33 -4.97 14.43
CA LEU A 304 15.43 -3.88 15.42
C LEU A 304 16.67 -4.00 16.31
N LYS A 305 17.10 -5.22 16.63
CA LYS A 305 18.30 -5.45 17.45
C LYS A 305 19.60 -5.04 16.76
N SER A 306 19.65 -4.96 15.43
CA SER A 306 20.83 -4.46 14.70
C SER A 306 20.99 -2.95 14.79
N PHE A 307 19.96 -2.21 15.23
CA PHE A 307 20.08 -0.77 15.48
C PHE A 307 20.65 -0.49 16.88
N PRO A 308 21.48 0.57 17.02
CA PRO A 308 21.89 1.08 18.32
C PRO A 308 20.69 1.46 19.20
N TYR A 309 20.88 1.38 20.52
CA TYR A 309 19.85 1.66 21.53
C TYR A 309 19.05 2.94 21.26
N GLN A 310 19.74 4.07 21.04
CA GLN A 310 19.09 5.38 20.85
C GLN A 310 18.14 5.40 19.65
N GLN A 311 18.54 4.79 18.54
CA GLN A 311 17.71 4.74 17.32
C GLN A 311 16.53 3.80 17.49
N ARG A 312 16.71 2.69 18.20
CA ARG A 312 15.63 1.75 18.51
C ARG A 312 14.53 2.42 19.35
N TYR A 313 14.91 3.19 20.37
CA TYR A 313 13.96 3.92 21.21
C TYR A 313 13.26 5.07 20.47
N LYS A 314 13.95 5.70 19.50
CA LYS A 314 13.30 6.64 18.58
C LYS A 314 12.19 5.95 17.78
N LEU A 315 12.47 4.79 17.19
CA LEU A 315 11.47 3.99 16.47
C LEU A 315 10.29 3.60 17.37
N TYR A 316 10.55 3.18 18.62
CA TYR A 316 9.47 2.86 19.57
C TYR A 316 8.61 4.07 19.93
N THR A 317 9.22 5.25 20.02
CA THR A 317 8.49 6.49 20.32
C THR A 317 7.57 6.85 19.16
N ASN A 318 8.05 6.71 17.92
CA ASN A 318 7.25 6.96 16.73
C ASN A 318 6.14 5.92 16.57
N TRP A 319 6.44 4.64 16.83
CA TRP A 319 5.44 3.57 16.80
C TRP A 319 4.31 3.77 17.84
N LYS A 320 4.64 4.41 18.97
CA LYS A 320 3.67 4.74 20.01
C LYS A 320 2.74 5.89 19.61
N ALA A 321 3.18 6.77 18.70
CA ALA A 321 2.47 7.99 18.31
C ALA A 321 1.03 7.72 17.87
N GLU A 322 0.19 8.76 17.96
CA GLU A 322 -1.19 8.64 17.51
C GLU A 322 -1.26 8.54 15.99
N PRO A 323 -2.00 7.56 15.45
CA PRO A 323 -2.10 7.39 14.01
C PRO A 323 -2.88 8.54 13.36
N SER A 324 -2.38 9.02 12.23
CA SER A 324 -3.07 9.99 11.36
C SER A 324 -4.07 9.32 10.40
N ASN A 325 -3.77 8.09 9.97
CA ASN A 325 -4.55 7.36 8.97
C ASN A 325 -5.87 6.79 9.54
N THR A 326 -6.98 6.99 8.81
CA THR A 326 -8.32 6.45 9.06
C THR A 326 -8.32 4.98 9.49
N LEU A 327 -7.62 4.12 8.74
CA LEU A 327 -7.57 2.67 8.99
C LEU A 327 -6.96 2.37 10.36
N MET A 328 -5.81 2.97 10.64
CA MET A 328 -5.08 2.76 11.89
C MET A 328 -5.85 3.31 13.10
N ILE A 329 -6.56 4.44 12.95
CA ILE A 329 -7.43 4.99 14.00
C ILE A 329 -8.52 3.98 14.38
N LYS A 330 -9.22 3.41 13.39
CA LYS A 330 -10.27 2.41 13.62
C LYS A 330 -9.71 1.13 14.27
N THR A 331 -8.62 0.58 13.73
CA THR A 331 -8.00 -0.64 14.25
C THR A 331 -7.44 -0.46 15.66
N ARG A 332 -6.81 0.69 15.95
CA ARG A 332 -6.30 1.01 17.29
C ARG A 332 -7.44 1.12 18.30
N ALA A 333 -8.58 1.71 17.94
CA ALA A 333 -9.75 1.77 18.81
C ALA A 333 -10.33 0.38 19.12
N GLY A 334 -10.46 -0.48 18.10
CA GLY A 334 -10.89 -1.87 18.28
C GLY A 334 -9.93 -2.67 19.17
N THR A 335 -8.62 -2.51 18.95
CA THR A 335 -7.57 -3.14 19.75
C THR A 335 -7.63 -2.67 21.21
N LEU A 336 -7.82 -1.37 21.46
CA LEU A 336 -7.97 -0.83 22.81
C LEU A 336 -9.20 -1.40 23.53
N LYS A 337 -10.35 -1.52 22.83
CA LYS A 337 -11.55 -2.15 23.38
C LYS A 337 -11.25 -3.60 23.80
N ARG A 338 -10.53 -4.35 22.96
CA ARG A 338 -10.11 -5.73 23.27
C ARG A 338 -9.15 -5.81 24.46
N ILE A 339 -8.17 -4.91 24.54
CA ILE A 339 -7.24 -4.83 25.69
C ILE A 339 -8.01 -4.54 26.99
N LYS A 340 -8.89 -3.52 26.99
CA LYS A 340 -9.75 -3.19 28.14
C LYS A 340 -10.61 -4.38 28.57
N TYR A 341 -11.17 -5.11 27.60
CA TYR A 341 -11.99 -6.28 27.87
C TYR A 341 -11.21 -7.40 28.58
N ILE A 342 -10.00 -7.71 28.10
CA ILE A 342 -9.14 -8.75 28.70
C ILE A 342 -8.69 -8.32 30.11
N MET A 343 -8.21 -7.09 30.26
CA MET A 343 -7.70 -6.59 31.54
C MET A 343 -8.78 -6.53 32.63
N LYS A 344 -10.02 -6.12 32.30
CA LYS A 344 -11.14 -6.12 33.25
C LYS A 344 -11.51 -7.52 33.77
N ARG A 345 -11.14 -8.57 33.04
CA ARG A 345 -11.48 -9.96 33.38
C ARG A 345 -10.28 -10.75 33.88
N LEU A 346 -9.10 -10.14 33.98
CA LEU A 346 -7.88 -10.84 34.37
C LEU A 346 -7.95 -11.25 35.86
N SER A 347 -7.88 -12.55 36.13
CA SER A 347 -7.87 -13.13 37.47
C SER A 347 -6.90 -14.30 37.55
N LYS A 348 -6.51 -14.71 38.77
CA LYS A 348 -5.60 -15.86 38.99
C LYS A 348 -6.10 -17.16 38.34
N GLU A 349 -7.41 -17.34 38.21
CA GLU A 349 -8.01 -18.55 37.65
C GLU A 349 -7.92 -18.63 36.12
N ASN A 350 -7.97 -17.48 35.44
CA ASN A 350 -8.03 -17.43 33.98
C ASN A 350 -6.73 -16.93 33.31
N VAL A 351 -5.65 -16.72 34.08
CA VAL A 351 -4.39 -16.15 33.59
C VAL A 351 -3.83 -16.86 32.37
N LYS A 352 -3.96 -18.19 32.28
CA LYS A 352 -3.43 -18.95 31.13
C LYS A 352 -4.11 -18.55 29.81
N LEU A 353 -5.44 -18.38 29.82
CA LEU A 353 -6.21 -18.00 28.64
C LEU A 353 -5.99 -16.52 28.32
N SER A 354 -6.14 -15.65 29.32
CA SER A 354 -5.94 -14.21 29.18
C SER A 354 -4.50 -13.88 28.75
N GLY A 355 -3.50 -14.56 29.31
CA GLY A 355 -2.09 -14.41 28.95
C GLY A 355 -1.77 -14.79 27.51
N ARG A 356 -2.37 -15.86 26.98
CA ARG A 356 -2.25 -16.18 25.55
C ARG A 356 -2.87 -15.10 24.67
N GLN A 357 -3.99 -14.50 25.08
CA GLN A 357 -4.61 -13.41 24.33
C GLN A 357 -3.78 -12.12 24.40
N ILE A 358 -3.19 -11.80 25.56
CA ILE A 358 -2.27 -10.68 25.74
C ILE A 358 -1.01 -10.88 24.89
N GLY A 359 -0.39 -12.07 24.91
CA GLY A 359 0.76 -12.39 24.06
C GLY A 359 0.44 -12.24 22.57
N LYS A 360 -0.75 -12.71 22.14
CA LYS A 360 -1.20 -12.49 20.76
C LYS A 360 -1.29 -11.01 20.38
N LEU A 361 -1.77 -10.15 21.29
CA LEU A 361 -1.87 -8.71 21.06
C LEU A 361 -0.50 -8.01 21.12
N SER A 362 0.44 -8.52 21.91
CA SER A 362 1.77 -7.92 22.05
C SER A 362 2.61 -8.08 20.78
N HIS A 363 2.39 -9.10 19.94
CA HIS A 363 3.13 -9.27 18.69
C HIS A 363 2.87 -8.13 17.69
N SER A 364 1.65 -7.60 17.65
CA SER A 364 1.27 -6.54 16.71
C SER A 364 1.44 -5.14 17.30
N ASN A 365 1.16 -4.93 18.58
CA ASN A 365 1.10 -3.60 19.19
C ASN A 365 1.66 -3.58 20.64
N PRO A 366 2.96 -3.86 20.85
CA PRO A 366 3.54 -4.01 22.19
C PRO A 366 3.52 -2.69 22.98
N SER A 367 3.99 -1.59 22.38
CA SER A 367 4.12 -0.28 23.05
C SER A 367 2.78 0.21 23.63
N PHE A 368 1.72 0.12 22.82
CA PHE A 368 0.39 0.56 23.19
C PHE A 368 -0.25 -0.33 24.26
N LEU A 369 -0.08 -1.66 24.13
CA LEU A 369 -0.55 -2.64 25.10
C LEU A 369 0.07 -2.40 26.48
N PHE A 370 1.40 -2.28 26.53
CA PHE A 370 2.12 -2.10 27.79
C PHE A 370 1.83 -0.77 28.47
N GLN A 371 1.64 0.31 27.71
CA GLN A 371 1.19 1.58 28.28
C GLN A 371 -0.12 1.42 29.05
N TYR A 372 -1.09 0.68 28.48
CA TYR A 372 -2.35 0.44 29.16
C TYR A 372 -2.18 -0.48 30.38
N ILE A 373 -1.46 -1.60 30.24
CA ILE A 373 -1.21 -2.53 31.35
C ILE A 373 -0.54 -1.83 32.53
N LEU A 374 0.50 -1.03 32.27
CA LEU A 374 1.22 -0.28 33.32
C LEU A 374 0.29 0.71 34.05
N SER A 375 -0.59 1.40 33.34
CA SER A 375 -1.57 2.29 33.99
C SER A 375 -2.58 1.53 34.86
N GLN A 376 -2.96 0.30 34.48
CA GLN A 376 -3.81 -0.56 35.31
C GLN A 376 -3.07 -1.07 36.55
N ILE A 377 -1.82 -1.50 36.42
CA ILE A 377 -1.01 -1.94 37.56
C ILE A 377 -0.81 -0.80 38.55
N GLN A 378 -0.51 0.41 38.07
CA GLN A 378 -0.33 1.59 38.93
C GLN A 378 -1.61 1.96 39.70
N SER A 379 -2.78 1.62 39.17
CA SER A 379 -4.07 1.89 39.81
C SER A 379 -4.54 0.77 40.74
N TYR A 380 -4.08 -0.47 40.52
CA TYR A 380 -4.58 -1.68 41.16
C TYR A 380 -3.46 -2.67 41.51
N ASP A 381 -2.97 -2.63 42.75
CA ASP A 381 -1.85 -3.47 43.22
C ASP A 381 -2.14 -4.98 43.15
N ASN A 382 -3.41 -5.38 43.28
CA ASN A 382 -3.82 -6.79 43.24
C ASN A 382 -3.67 -7.43 41.85
N LEU A 383 -3.50 -6.63 40.78
CA LEU A 383 -3.31 -7.12 39.41
C LEU A 383 -1.86 -7.52 39.11
N ILE A 384 -0.88 -7.17 39.96
CA ILE A 384 0.55 -7.42 39.69
C ILE A 384 0.81 -8.91 39.43
N GLY A 385 0.39 -9.79 40.34
CA GLY A 385 0.59 -11.24 40.22
C GLY A 385 -0.01 -11.82 38.92
N PRO A 386 -1.33 -11.67 38.68
CA PRO A 386 -1.98 -12.13 37.45
C PRO A 386 -1.36 -11.56 36.18
N VAL A 387 -0.91 -10.31 36.17
CA VAL A 387 -0.26 -9.72 34.99
C VAL A 387 1.10 -10.38 34.75
N VAL A 388 1.96 -10.51 35.74
CA VAL A 388 3.29 -11.15 35.58
C VAL A 388 3.13 -12.57 35.04
N ASP A 389 2.20 -13.35 35.58
CA ASP A 389 1.90 -14.70 35.11
C ASP A 389 1.38 -14.72 33.66
N SER A 390 0.63 -13.69 33.26
CA SER A 390 0.11 -13.55 31.89
C SER A 390 1.21 -13.23 30.86
N LEU A 391 2.27 -12.53 31.29
CA LEU A 391 3.39 -12.12 30.44
C LEU A 391 4.35 -13.26 30.10
N LYS A 392 4.19 -14.45 30.68
CA LYS A 392 4.98 -15.65 30.35
C LYS A 392 4.92 -16.03 28.87
N TYR A 393 3.87 -15.62 28.16
CA TYR A 393 3.65 -15.93 26.74
C TYR A 393 4.17 -14.85 25.77
N LEU A 394 4.97 -13.90 26.25
CA LEU A 394 5.54 -12.88 25.38
C LEU A 394 6.68 -13.38 24.50
N THR A 395 6.80 -12.73 23.35
CA THR A 395 7.94 -12.80 22.43
C THR A 395 9.04 -11.82 22.82
N THR A 396 10.15 -11.86 22.09
CA THR A 396 11.34 -11.04 22.35
C THR A 396 11.20 -9.56 21.98
N ILE A 397 10.20 -9.21 21.15
CA ILE A 397 10.00 -7.85 20.60
C ILE A 397 9.50 -6.80 21.60
#